data_AF-A0A538D547-F1
#
_entry.id   AF-A0A538D547-F1
#
_cell.length_a   1.000
_cell.length_b   1.000
_cell.length_c   1.000
_cell.angle_alpha   90.00
_cell.angle_beta   90.00
_cell.angle_gamma   90.00
#
_symmetry.space_group_name_H-M   'P 1'
#
loop_
_entity.id
_entity.type
_entity.pdbx_description
1 polymer ?
#
loop_
_entity_poly.entity_id
_entity_poly.type
_entity_poly.pdbx_seq_one_letter_code
_entity_poly.pdbx_strand_id
1 'polypeptide(L)'
;MILLGTLALGAGAGAVTYSVAHPSSTKTVVRQVPVQSSQPTADSNGLTPGQIYRQTYQGVVEITVSSPQQTPMGNQEAQAQGSGFVIDSDGHIVTNEHVVDNADSVS
;
A
#
# COMPACT_ATOMS: atom_id res chain seq x y z
N MET A 1 -39.68 68.83 37.12
CA MET A 1 -40.74 68.57 36.14
C MET A 1 -40.13 68.58 34.75
N ILE A 2 -40.22 67.42 34.05
CA ILE A 2 -40.17 67.16 32.58
C ILE A 2 -39.05 67.87 31.77
N LEU A 3 -38.20 67.28 30.94
CA LEU A 3 -38.18 66.04 30.16
C LEU A 3 -36.69 65.84 29.77
N LEU A 4 -36.00 64.84 30.32
CA LEU A 4 -34.64 64.48 29.89
C LEU A 4 -34.72 63.47 28.74
N GLY A 5 -34.00 63.73 27.64
CA GLY A 5 -33.34 62.64 26.92
C GLY A 5 -33.89 62.26 25.54
N THR A 6 -34.26 63.21 24.69
CA THR A 6 -34.23 63.01 23.24
C THR A 6 -32.77 62.91 22.76
N LEU A 7 -32.11 61.78 22.93
CA LEU A 7 -30.95 61.37 22.10
C LEU A 7 -30.46 59.92 22.33
N ALA A 8 -31.33 59.00 22.78
CA ALA A 8 -30.93 57.60 23.01
C ALA A 8 -31.66 56.60 22.10
N LEU A 9 -32.33 57.05 21.03
CA LEU A 9 -33.06 56.18 20.09
C LEU A 9 -32.32 55.97 18.75
N GLY A 10 -31.29 56.77 18.45
CA GLY A 10 -30.57 56.68 17.17
C GLY A 10 -29.53 55.55 17.13
N ALA A 11 -28.80 55.33 18.23
CA ALA A 11 -27.74 54.32 18.27
C ALA A 11 -28.29 52.88 18.33
N GLY A 12 -29.37 52.68 19.09
CA GLY A 12 -30.04 51.37 19.21
C GLY A 12 -30.69 50.96 17.89
N ALA A 13 -31.53 51.81 17.32
CA ALA A 13 -32.26 51.52 16.07
C ALA A 13 -31.32 51.31 14.86
N GLY A 14 -30.22 52.08 14.77
CA GLY A 14 -29.22 51.91 13.72
C GLY A 14 -28.50 50.56 13.77
N ALA A 15 -28.17 50.06 14.95
CA ALA A 15 -27.52 48.75 15.11
C ALA A 15 -28.46 47.58 14.78
N VAL A 16 -29.75 47.65 15.16
CA VAL A 16 -30.73 46.61 14.82
C VAL A 16 -31.04 46.61 13.32
N THR A 17 -31.17 47.77 12.70
CA THR A 17 -31.41 47.88 11.25
C THR A 17 -30.18 47.45 10.44
N TYR A 18 -28.97 47.78 10.88
CA TYR A 18 -27.74 47.32 10.23
C TYR A 18 -27.58 45.80 10.28
N SER A 19 -27.86 45.17 11.43
CA SER A 19 -27.77 43.71 11.59
C SER A 19 -28.85 42.93 10.83
N VAL A 20 -30.05 43.50 10.66
CA VAL A 20 -31.12 42.92 9.84
C VAL A 20 -30.87 43.13 8.33
N ALA A 21 -30.22 44.23 7.94
CA ALA A 21 -29.95 44.56 6.54
C ALA A 21 -28.66 43.94 5.98
N HIS A 22 -27.74 43.47 6.83
CA HIS A 22 -26.47 42.85 6.42
C HIS A 22 -26.32 41.37 6.80
N PRO A 23 -27.32 40.49 6.51
CA PRO A 23 -27.12 39.07 6.69
C PRO A 23 -26.01 38.63 5.73
N SER A 24 -24.83 38.37 6.27
CA SER A 24 -23.70 37.78 5.55
C SER A 24 -24.09 36.36 5.18
N SER A 25 -24.80 36.24 4.07
CA SER A 25 -25.33 35.00 3.55
C SER A 25 -24.20 34.25 2.86
N THR A 26 -23.29 33.69 3.65
CA THR A 26 -22.31 32.74 3.13
C THR A 26 -23.06 31.47 2.79
N LYS A 27 -23.47 31.37 1.52
CA LYS A 27 -24.13 30.19 0.98
C LYS A 27 -23.06 29.15 0.70
N THR A 28 -22.85 28.22 1.62
CA THR A 28 -21.99 27.06 1.36
C THR A 28 -22.66 26.21 0.29
N VAL A 29 -22.13 26.26 -0.93
CA VAL A 29 -22.53 25.33 -1.99
C VAL A 29 -21.77 24.04 -1.76
N VAL A 30 -22.43 23.06 -1.14
CA VAL A 30 -21.92 21.68 -1.10
C VAL A 30 -22.13 21.10 -2.49
N ARG A 31 -21.11 21.22 -3.36
CA ARG A 31 -21.10 20.52 -4.64
C ARG A 31 -20.68 19.09 -4.37
N GLN A 32 -21.66 18.20 -4.19
CA GLN A 32 -21.40 16.78 -4.22
C GLN A 32 -21.04 16.41 -5.66
N VAL A 33 -19.75 16.22 -5.93
CA VAL A 33 -19.29 15.58 -7.16
C VAL A 33 -19.60 14.09 -6.99
N PRO A 34 -20.50 13.50 -7.78
CA PRO A 34 -20.62 12.05 -7.80
C PRO A 34 -19.28 11.50 -8.29
N VAL A 35 -18.58 10.75 -7.45
CA VAL A 35 -17.52 9.85 -7.92
C VAL A 35 -18.26 8.81 -8.75
N GLN A 36 -18.30 9.00 -10.08
CA GLN A 36 -19.16 8.22 -10.95
C GLN A 36 -18.82 6.74 -10.98
N SER A 37 -17.62 6.35 -10.51
CA SER A 37 -17.25 4.95 -10.26
C SER A 37 -16.01 4.91 -9.35
N SER A 38 -16.14 4.32 -8.16
CA SER A 38 -15.00 3.69 -7.51
C SER A 38 -14.89 2.28 -8.09
N GLN A 39 -13.82 1.99 -8.82
CA GLN A 39 -13.60 0.64 -9.35
C GLN A 39 -13.14 -0.25 -8.19
N PRO A 40 -13.81 -1.37 -7.90
CA PRO A 40 -13.28 -2.32 -6.92
C PRO A 40 -11.89 -2.77 -7.36
N THR A 41 -10.88 -2.60 -6.50
CA THR A 41 -9.52 -3.13 -6.72
C THR A 41 -9.49 -4.66 -6.71
N ALA A 42 -10.48 -5.30 -6.07
CA ALA A 42 -10.59 -6.74 -6.03
C ALA A 42 -11.12 -7.25 -7.38
N ASP A 43 -10.21 -7.74 -8.22
CA ASP A 43 -10.58 -8.58 -9.36
C ASP A 43 -11.05 -9.94 -8.83
N SER A 44 -12.37 -10.16 -8.85
CA SER A 44 -12.98 -11.42 -8.43
C SER A 44 -12.79 -12.56 -9.45
N ASN A 45 -12.12 -12.31 -10.58
CA ASN A 45 -11.83 -13.31 -11.60
C ASN A 45 -10.39 -13.87 -11.51
N GLY A 46 -9.59 -13.38 -10.56
CA GLY A 46 -8.25 -13.89 -10.32
C GLY A 46 -8.24 -15.31 -9.75
N LEU A 47 -7.13 -16.03 -9.95
CA LEU A 47 -6.92 -17.32 -9.29
C LEU A 47 -6.82 -17.13 -7.77
N THR A 48 -7.47 -18.00 -7.02
CA THR A 48 -7.23 -18.11 -5.57
C THR A 48 -5.79 -18.56 -5.31
N PRO A 49 -5.18 -18.21 -4.16
CA PRO A 49 -3.84 -18.68 -3.82
C PRO A 49 -3.67 -20.21 -3.91
N GLY A 50 -4.70 -20.98 -3.51
CA GLY A 50 -4.68 -22.43 -3.61
C GLY A 50 -4.78 -22.95 -5.06
N GLN A 51 -5.40 -22.21 -5.97
CA GLN A 51 -5.37 -22.54 -7.40
C GLN A 51 -4.01 -22.24 -8.01
N ILE A 52 -3.40 -21.09 -7.68
CA ILE A 52 -2.03 -20.75 -8.11
C ILE A 52 -1.07 -21.85 -7.67
N TYR A 53 -1.07 -22.20 -6.38
CA TYR A 53 -0.22 -23.27 -5.86
C TYR A 53 -0.40 -24.58 -6.63
N ARG A 54 -1.65 -25.06 -6.78
CA ARG A 54 -1.92 -26.32 -7.49
C ARG A 54 -1.47 -26.30 -8.95
N GLN A 55 -1.47 -25.14 -9.58
CA GLN A 55 -1.04 -24.97 -10.96
C GLN A 55 0.48 -24.86 -11.11
N THR A 56 1.20 -24.34 -10.11
CA THR A 56 2.62 -23.98 -10.24
C THR A 56 3.59 -24.80 -9.39
N TYR A 57 3.13 -25.53 -8.37
CA TYR A 57 4.02 -26.18 -7.40
C TYR A 57 5.02 -27.16 -8.02
N GLN A 58 4.66 -27.81 -9.13
CA GLN A 58 5.54 -28.77 -9.82
C GLN A 58 6.74 -28.11 -10.51
N GLY A 59 6.68 -26.80 -10.76
CA GLY A 59 7.78 -26.03 -11.35
C GLY A 59 8.79 -25.51 -10.33
N VAL A 60 8.56 -25.71 -9.03
CA VAL A 60 9.46 -25.27 -7.95
C VAL A 60 10.31 -26.44 -7.50
N VAL A 61 11.62 -26.22 -7.38
CA VAL A 61 12.60 -27.22 -6.97
C VAL A 61 13.33 -26.80 -5.70
N GLU A 62 13.77 -27.78 -4.93
CA GLU A 62 14.79 -27.59 -3.91
C GLU A 62 16.17 -27.54 -4.58
N ILE A 63 17.05 -26.71 -4.05
CA ILE A 63 18.45 -26.63 -4.47
C ILE A 63 19.31 -26.88 -3.25
N THR A 64 20.19 -27.86 -3.32
CA THR A 64 21.25 -28.09 -2.33
C THR A 64 22.58 -27.72 -2.92
N VAL A 65 23.39 -26.97 -2.16
CA VAL A 65 24.74 -26.60 -2.57
C VAL A 65 25.74 -27.08 -1.54
N SER A 66 26.90 -27.52 -2.02
CA SER A 66 28.06 -27.82 -1.20
C SER A 66 29.17 -26.83 -1.50
N SER A 67 29.76 -26.24 -0.46
CA SER A 67 30.84 -25.26 -0.58
C SER A 67 31.99 -25.60 0.37
N PRO A 68 33.22 -25.18 0.04
CA PRO A 68 34.37 -25.43 0.88
C PRO A 68 34.37 -24.45 2.05
N GLN A 69 34.48 -24.98 3.26
CA GLN A 69 34.56 -24.20 4.50
C GLN A 69 35.88 -24.48 5.20
N GLN A 70 36.68 -23.42 5.38
CA GLN A 70 37.86 -23.50 6.23
C GLN A 70 37.46 -23.54 7.71
N THR A 71 37.92 -24.56 8.41
CA THR A 71 37.77 -24.71 9.86
C THR A 71 39.15 -24.77 10.53
N PRO A 72 39.25 -24.57 11.85
CA PRO A 72 40.51 -24.74 12.57
C PRO A 72 41.13 -26.14 12.45
N MET A 73 40.35 -27.15 12.05
CA MET A 73 40.79 -28.53 11.84
C MET A 73 41.11 -28.87 10.36
N GLY A 74 40.96 -27.90 9.45
CA GLY A 74 41.21 -28.07 8.01
C GLY A 74 40.02 -27.67 7.13
N ASN A 75 40.11 -28.00 5.85
CA ASN A 75 39.02 -27.78 4.88
C ASN A 75 37.93 -28.84 5.11
N GLN A 76 36.69 -28.39 5.19
CA GLN A 76 35.51 -29.24 5.35
C GLN A 76 34.42 -28.77 4.40
N GLU A 77 33.50 -29.64 4.00
CA GLU A 77 32.33 -29.24 3.20
C GLU A 77 31.25 -28.65 4.11
N ALA A 78 30.71 -27.51 3.70
CA ALA A 78 29.49 -26.93 4.23
C ALA A 78 28.36 -27.15 3.23
N GLN A 79 27.14 -27.33 3.74
CA GLN A 79 25.93 -27.46 2.92
C GLN A 79 24.97 -26.32 3.19
N ALA A 80 24.34 -25.83 2.13
CA ALA A 80 23.26 -24.86 2.20
C ALA A 80 22.10 -25.29 1.29
N GLN A 81 20.91 -24.77 1.58
CA GLN A 81 19.69 -25.07 0.84
C GLN A 81 19.04 -23.79 0.35
N GLY A 82 18.44 -23.87 -0.83
CA GLY A 82 17.65 -22.83 -1.47
C GLY A 82 16.53 -23.42 -2.30
N SER A 83 15.91 -22.57 -3.12
CA SER A 83 14.87 -22.99 -4.05
C SER A 83 15.08 -22.34 -5.40
N GLY A 84 14.43 -22.91 -6.42
CA GLY A 84 14.41 -22.33 -7.75
C GLY A 84 13.13 -22.69 -8.49
N PHE A 85 13.01 -22.15 -9.70
CA PHE A 85 11.90 -22.44 -10.60
C PHE A 85 12.39 -22.83 -11.97
N VAL A 86 11.80 -23.89 -12.53
CA VAL A 86 12.06 -24.37 -13.88
C VAL A 86 11.42 -23.40 -14.88
N ILE A 87 12.18 -22.92 -15.86
CA ILE A 87 11.72 -21.91 -16.82
C ILE A 87 11.39 -22.48 -18.21
N ASP A 88 11.87 -23.69 -18.53
CA ASP A 88 11.63 -24.34 -19.81
C ASP A 88 11.67 -25.87 -19.72
N SER A 89 11.36 -26.53 -20.84
CA SER A 89 11.34 -27.99 -20.95
C SER A 89 12.73 -28.63 -20.99
N ASP A 90 13.79 -27.83 -21.18
CA ASP A 90 15.16 -28.32 -21.23
C ASP A 90 15.75 -28.47 -19.81
N GLY A 91 15.04 -27.98 -18.80
CA GLY A 91 15.38 -28.12 -17.39
C GLY A 91 16.20 -26.96 -16.84
N HIS A 92 16.22 -25.79 -17.51
CA HIS A 92 16.87 -24.62 -16.93
C HIS A 92 16.11 -24.14 -15.70
N ILE A 93 16.86 -23.87 -14.62
CA ILE A 93 16.33 -23.42 -13.34
C ILE A 93 16.88 -22.03 -13.03
N VAL A 94 16.01 -21.15 -12.56
CA VAL A 94 16.41 -19.83 -12.03
C VAL A 94 16.36 -19.88 -10.51
N THR A 95 17.38 -19.32 -9.87
CA THR A 95 17.49 -19.12 -8.43
C THR A 95 18.16 -17.78 -8.13
N ASN A 96 18.25 -17.44 -6.85
CA ASN A 96 19.00 -16.27 -6.40
C ASN A 96 20.51 -16.55 -6.48
N GLU A 97 21.29 -15.54 -6.86
CA GLU A 97 22.76 -15.69 -6.94
C GLU A 97 23.37 -16.16 -5.62
N HIS A 98 22.92 -15.61 -4.48
CA HIS A 98 23.43 -15.96 -3.17
C HIS A 98 23.18 -17.43 -2.76
N VAL A 99 22.35 -18.17 -3.49
CA VAL A 99 22.13 -19.60 -3.24
C VAL A 99 23.28 -20.42 -3.81
N VAL A 100 23.83 -20.01 -4.96
CA VAL A 100 24.82 -20.79 -5.72
C VAL A 100 26.22 -20.18 -5.71
N ASP A 101 26.37 -18.97 -5.19
CA ASP A 101 27.67 -18.30 -5.08
C ASP A 101 28.67 -19.13 -4.25
N ASN A 102 29.91 -19.23 -4.73
CA ASN A 102 31.00 -20.03 -4.17
C ASN A 102 30.69 -21.53 -3.93
N ALA A 103 29.68 -22.09 -4.59
CA ALA A 103 29.40 -23.52 -4.53
C ALA A 103 30.41 -24.32 -5.37
N ASP A 104 30.96 -25.39 -4.80
CA ASP A 104 31.74 -26.38 -5.55
C ASP A 104 30.81 -27.33 -6.33
N SER A 105 29.59 -27.53 -5.83
CA SER A 105 28.55 -28.30 -6.51
C SER A 105 27.14 -27.83 -6.15
N VAL A 106 26.22 -28.04 -7.08
CA VAL A 106 24.80 -27.69 -6.99
C VAL A 106 23.98 -28.90 -7.46
N SER A 107 22.94 -29.26 -6.70
CA SER A 107 22.06 -30.40 -6.98
C SER A 107 20.61 -30.13 -6.59
#